data_AF-A0A4W4FX71-F1
#
_entry.id   AF-A0A4W4FX71-F1
#
_cell.length_a   1.000
_cell.length_b   1.000
_cell.length_c   1.000
_cell.angle_alpha   90.00
_cell.angle_beta   90.00
_cell.angle_gamma   90.00
#
_symmetry.space_group_name_H-M   'P 1'
#
loop_
_entity.id
_entity.type
_entity.pdbx_description
1 polymer ?
#
loop_
_entity_poly.entity_id
_entity_poly.type
_entity_poly.pdbx_seq_one_letter_code
_entity_poly.pdbx_strand_id
1 'polypeptide(L)'
;PARAPVFGPSKQLDIELEMAFFVGPGNRLGEPIPVERAHEYIFGMVLMNDWSARDIQAWEYVPLGPFLGKNFGTTISPWVVPMEALMPFVEANPVQDPEPLPYLLHSDPYTFNINLFVSIKGTYGLRGTATLTCLVFPQYMYWTMKQQLAHHTVNGCNVRPGDLLASGTISGPEPKSFGSLLELSWRGSKMIDLGGGETRTFLKDGDEVTITGFCEGLGYRVGFGPCMGKILPALQQ
;
A
#
# COMPACT_ATOMS: atom_id res chain seq x y z
N PRO A 1 27.51 -11.59 21.81
CA PRO A 1 27.85 -10.62 20.73
C PRO A 1 27.00 -10.88 19.48
N ALA A 2 26.37 -9.85 18.93
CA ALA A 2 25.74 -9.97 17.61
C ALA A 2 26.82 -10.31 16.56
N ARG A 3 26.51 -11.20 15.61
CA ARG A 3 27.43 -11.47 14.50
C ARG A 3 27.52 -10.22 13.62
N ALA A 4 28.68 -10.01 13.00
CA ALA A 4 28.86 -8.92 12.04
C ALA A 4 27.84 -9.04 10.88
N PRO A 5 27.37 -7.91 10.31
CA PRO A 5 26.50 -7.94 9.14
C PRO A 5 27.23 -8.59 7.95
N VAL A 6 26.46 -9.18 7.05
CA VAL A 6 26.96 -9.81 5.83
C VAL A 6 26.35 -9.14 4.61
N PHE A 7 27.08 -9.12 3.51
CA PHE A 7 26.60 -8.66 2.21
C PHE A 7 26.07 -9.85 1.41
N GLY A 8 24.92 -9.70 0.76
CA GLY A 8 24.29 -10.76 -0.03
C GLY A 8 22.84 -10.44 -0.40
N PRO A 9 22.16 -11.35 -1.11
CA PRO A 9 20.76 -11.18 -1.48
C PRO A 9 19.85 -11.14 -0.24
N SER A 10 18.75 -10.39 -0.33
CA SER A 10 17.70 -10.38 0.69
C SER A 10 17.10 -11.78 0.84
N LYS A 11 16.81 -12.15 2.09
CA LYS A 11 16.17 -13.40 2.50
C LYS A 11 14.73 -13.19 2.95
N GLN A 12 14.29 -11.94 3.05
CA GLN A 12 12.95 -11.57 3.53
C GLN A 12 12.34 -10.52 2.59
N LEU A 13 12.20 -10.91 1.32
CA LEU A 13 11.57 -10.09 0.30
C LEU A 13 10.05 -10.16 0.43
N ASP A 14 9.41 -9.00 0.40
CA ASP A 14 8.02 -8.83 0.80
C ASP A 14 7.28 -7.83 -0.09
N ILE A 15 5.96 -7.87 0.01
CA ILE A 15 5.05 -6.89 -0.57
C ILE A 15 4.52 -5.95 0.51
N GLU A 16 3.99 -4.82 0.06
CA GLU A 16 3.08 -4.00 0.85
C GLU A 16 1.89 -3.64 -0.02
N LEU A 17 0.71 -4.17 0.32
CA LEU A 17 -0.55 -3.80 -0.31
C LEU A 17 -0.86 -2.35 0.04
N GLU A 18 -0.78 -1.47 -0.96
CA GLU A 18 -1.08 -0.05 -0.80
C GLU A 18 -2.04 0.46 -1.88
N MET A 19 -2.61 1.61 -1.59
CA MET A 19 -3.16 2.50 -2.61
C MET A 19 -2.44 3.83 -2.53
N ALA A 20 -2.42 4.56 -3.63
CA ALA A 20 -1.82 5.87 -3.67
C ALA A 20 -2.68 6.84 -4.47
N PHE A 21 -2.62 8.12 -4.11
CA PHE A 21 -3.32 9.17 -4.84
C PHE A 21 -2.34 10.15 -5.46
N PHE A 22 -2.69 10.61 -6.67
CA PHE A 22 -1.98 11.67 -7.36
C PHE A 22 -2.48 13.03 -6.90
N VAL A 23 -1.54 13.93 -6.64
CA VAL A 23 -1.82 15.35 -6.46
C VAL A 23 -2.19 15.96 -7.82
N GLY A 24 -3.34 16.64 -7.85
CA GLY A 24 -3.83 17.43 -8.98
C GLY A 24 -3.15 18.80 -9.01
N PRO A 25 -3.85 19.90 -8.69
CA PRO A 25 -3.18 21.17 -8.39
C PRO A 25 -2.18 21.02 -7.23
N GLY A 26 -1.07 21.76 -7.28
CA GLY A 26 -0.14 21.87 -6.16
C GLY A 26 -0.43 23.08 -5.26
N ASN A 27 0.36 23.26 -4.20
CA ASN A 27 0.40 24.48 -3.39
C ASN A 27 1.73 25.24 -3.58
N ARG A 28 1.76 26.52 -3.20
CA ARG A 28 3.00 27.29 -3.17
C ARG A 28 3.82 26.90 -1.95
N LEU A 29 5.15 26.97 -2.07
CA LEU A 29 6.05 26.76 -0.94
C LEU A 29 5.72 27.77 0.18
N GLY A 30 5.55 27.27 1.40
CA GLY A 30 5.15 28.05 2.56
C GLY A 30 3.65 28.27 2.72
N GLU A 31 2.81 27.78 1.81
CA GLU A 31 1.35 27.92 1.86
C GLU A 31 0.68 26.53 2.08
N PRO A 32 0.33 26.15 3.32
CA PRO A 32 -0.31 24.86 3.60
C PRO A 32 -1.67 24.68 2.92
N ILE A 33 -2.05 23.42 2.67
CA ILE A 33 -3.40 23.07 2.20
C ILE A 33 -4.28 22.78 3.44
N PRO A 34 -5.34 23.57 3.71
CA PRO A 34 -6.29 23.26 4.78
C PRO A 34 -7.02 21.95 4.52
N VAL A 35 -7.26 21.15 5.56
CA VAL A 35 -7.88 19.83 5.44
C VAL A 35 -9.24 19.89 4.76
N GLU A 36 -10.03 20.95 4.97
CA GLU A 36 -11.35 21.14 4.37
C GLU A 36 -11.26 21.19 2.84
N ARG A 37 -10.18 21.77 2.32
CA ARG A 37 -9.93 21.96 0.88
C ARG A 37 -9.05 20.88 0.25
N ALA A 38 -8.50 19.96 1.04
CA ALA A 38 -7.57 18.94 0.53
C ALA A 38 -8.14 18.12 -0.64
N HIS A 39 -9.46 17.89 -0.66
CA HIS A 39 -10.15 17.19 -1.75
C HIS A 39 -10.00 17.86 -3.13
N GLU A 40 -9.79 19.18 -3.19
CA GLU A 40 -9.58 19.94 -4.43
C GLU A 40 -8.20 19.64 -5.08
N TYR A 41 -7.29 19.04 -4.30
CA TYR A 41 -5.90 18.78 -4.69
C TYR A 41 -5.65 17.29 -4.98
N ILE A 42 -6.66 16.43 -4.87
CA ILE A 42 -6.54 14.99 -5.06
C ILE A 42 -7.18 14.63 -6.40
N PHE A 43 -6.38 14.22 -7.38
CA PHE A 43 -6.86 13.92 -8.73
C PHE A 43 -7.53 12.55 -8.81
N GLY A 44 -6.87 11.51 -8.30
CA GLY A 44 -7.34 10.14 -8.42
C GLY A 44 -6.37 9.14 -7.83
N MET A 45 -6.79 7.87 -7.80
CA MET A 45 -6.09 6.81 -7.09
C MET A 45 -5.58 5.70 -8.02
N VAL A 46 -4.53 5.03 -7.57
CA VAL A 46 -3.95 3.82 -8.15
C VAL A 46 -3.73 2.77 -7.06
N LEU A 47 -3.59 1.51 -7.46
CA LEU A 47 -3.02 0.46 -6.62
C LEU A 47 -1.50 0.63 -6.57
N MET A 48 -0.89 0.27 -5.46
CA MET A 48 0.56 0.31 -5.29
C MET A 48 1.07 -0.95 -4.55
N ASN A 49 2.24 -1.43 -4.97
CA ASN A 49 3.03 -2.40 -4.22
C ASN A 49 4.37 -1.76 -3.86
N ASP A 50 4.58 -1.48 -2.57
CA ASP A 50 5.85 -0.97 -2.05
C ASP A 50 6.76 -2.14 -1.64
N TRP A 51 7.50 -2.67 -2.63
CA TRP A 51 8.33 -3.85 -2.45
C TRP A 51 9.36 -3.63 -1.35
N SER A 52 9.52 -4.63 -0.48
CA SER A 52 10.26 -4.45 0.77
C SER A 52 11.26 -5.57 1.01
N ALA A 53 12.52 -5.23 1.26
CA ALA A 53 13.56 -6.16 1.73
C ALA A 53 13.70 -6.01 3.26
N ARG A 54 12.93 -6.80 4.00
CA ARG A 54 12.73 -6.62 5.46
C ARG A 54 13.99 -6.78 6.30
N ASP A 55 14.87 -7.66 5.86
CA ASP A 55 16.16 -7.91 6.52
C ASP A 55 17.14 -6.75 6.34
N ILE A 56 17.19 -6.17 5.14
CA ILE A 56 17.95 -4.94 4.86
C ILE A 56 17.37 -3.78 5.65
N GLN A 57 16.04 -3.59 5.57
CA GLN A 57 15.32 -2.53 6.27
C GLN A 57 15.57 -2.58 7.78
N ALA A 58 15.48 -3.76 8.41
CA ALA A 58 15.66 -3.93 9.85
C ALA A 58 17.06 -3.52 10.34
N TRP A 59 18.08 -3.66 9.49
CA TRP A 59 19.45 -3.25 9.82
C TRP A 59 19.66 -1.73 9.66
N GLU A 60 19.09 -1.12 8.62
CA GLU A 60 19.40 0.27 8.26
C GLU A 60 18.51 1.34 8.91
N TYR A 61 17.26 0.99 9.28
CA TYR A 61 16.23 2.03 9.49
C TYR A 61 16.44 2.89 10.74
N VAL A 62 17.25 2.46 11.69
CA VAL A 62 17.53 3.25 12.89
C VAL A 62 18.75 4.13 12.64
N PRO A 63 18.65 5.47 12.78
CA PRO A 63 17.49 6.27 13.21
C PRO A 63 16.72 6.97 12.08
N LEU A 64 17.14 6.81 10.82
CA LEU A 64 16.73 7.70 9.71
C LEU A 64 15.51 7.21 8.91
N GLY A 65 14.96 6.07 9.28
CA GLY A 65 13.85 5.43 8.58
C GLY A 65 14.29 4.52 7.42
N PRO A 66 13.32 3.88 6.76
CA PRO A 66 13.58 2.96 5.65
C PRO A 66 14.28 3.63 4.46
N PHE A 67 15.22 2.93 3.82
CA PHE A 67 15.95 3.44 2.67
C PHE A 67 16.17 2.36 1.59
N LEU A 68 17.29 1.61 1.64
CA LEU A 68 17.60 0.57 0.64
C LEU A 68 16.66 -0.63 0.72
N GLY A 69 16.03 -0.83 1.87
CA GLY A 69 14.97 -1.81 2.04
C GLY A 69 13.71 -1.52 1.22
N LYS A 70 13.61 -0.35 0.57
CA LYS A 70 12.44 0.12 -0.18
C LYS A 70 12.77 0.60 -1.60
N ASN A 71 13.83 1.39 -1.75
CA ASN A 71 14.10 2.14 -2.98
C ASN A 71 14.52 1.28 -4.21
N PHE A 72 14.54 -0.05 -4.08
CA PHE A 72 14.87 -0.96 -5.18
C PHE A 72 13.69 -1.17 -6.14
N GLY A 73 12.46 -0.90 -5.70
CA GLY A 73 11.30 -0.99 -6.58
C GLY A 73 9.98 -0.66 -5.88
N THR A 74 9.15 0.12 -6.56
CA THR A 74 7.76 0.38 -6.21
C THR A 74 6.94 0.25 -7.49
N THR A 75 5.84 -0.49 -7.46
CA THR A 75 4.97 -0.68 -8.64
C THR A 75 3.63 -0.01 -8.41
N ILE A 76 3.07 0.64 -9.44
CA ILE A 76 1.70 1.17 -9.42
C ILE A 76 0.87 0.60 -10.57
N SER A 77 -0.45 0.53 -10.40
CA SER A 77 -1.36 0.23 -11.51
C SER A 77 -1.37 1.39 -12.53
N PRO A 78 -1.55 1.10 -13.84
CA PRO A 78 -1.42 2.12 -14.88
C PRO A 78 -2.63 3.06 -14.99
N TRP A 79 -3.80 2.67 -14.48
CA TRP A 79 -5.03 3.44 -14.62
C TRP A 79 -5.29 4.25 -13.36
N VAL A 80 -5.19 5.58 -13.48
CA VAL A 80 -5.57 6.51 -12.42
C VAL A 80 -7.09 6.63 -12.42
N VAL A 81 -7.74 6.09 -11.39
CA VAL A 81 -9.20 6.20 -11.23
C VAL A 81 -9.51 7.57 -10.62
N PRO A 82 -10.23 8.46 -11.31
CA PRO A 82 -10.50 9.81 -10.82
C PRO A 82 -11.38 9.77 -9.57
N MET A 83 -11.20 10.74 -8.66
CA MET A 83 -11.95 10.79 -7.41
C MET A 83 -13.47 10.84 -7.65
N GLU A 84 -13.93 11.50 -8.71
CA GLU A 84 -15.34 11.57 -9.10
C GLU A 84 -15.95 10.19 -9.36
N ALA A 85 -15.18 9.23 -9.88
CA ALA A 85 -15.63 7.86 -10.07
C ALA A 85 -15.70 7.06 -8.77
N LEU A 86 -14.97 7.50 -7.74
CA LEU A 86 -14.92 6.87 -6.42
C LEU A 86 -15.95 7.46 -5.44
N MET A 87 -16.40 8.70 -5.64
CA MET A 87 -17.38 9.37 -4.79
C MET A 87 -18.66 8.57 -4.52
N PRO A 88 -19.24 7.79 -5.46
CA PRO A 88 -20.40 6.95 -5.18
C PRO A 88 -20.15 5.86 -4.12
N PHE A 89 -18.88 5.57 -3.81
CA PHE A 89 -18.44 4.54 -2.87
C PHE A 89 -17.83 5.14 -1.61
N VAL A 90 -18.06 6.43 -1.35
CA VAL A 90 -17.62 7.08 -0.12
C VAL A 90 -18.42 6.58 1.09
N GLU A 91 -17.73 6.36 2.19
CA GLU A 91 -18.23 5.86 3.46
C GLU A 91 -17.81 6.82 4.58
N ALA A 92 -18.43 6.68 5.75
CA ALA A 92 -18.06 7.44 6.93
C ALA A 92 -16.59 7.24 7.31
N ASN A 93 -15.94 8.30 7.78
CA ASN A 93 -14.57 8.24 8.28
C ASN A 93 -14.51 7.39 9.57
N PRO A 94 -13.43 6.63 9.82
CA PRO A 94 -13.24 5.94 11.08
C PRO A 94 -13.29 6.89 12.28
N VAL A 95 -13.78 6.39 13.42
CA VAL A 95 -13.72 7.13 14.68
C VAL A 95 -12.27 7.22 15.13
N GLN A 96 -11.79 8.45 15.35
CA GLN A 96 -10.44 8.70 15.84
C GLN A 96 -10.47 9.03 17.34
N ASP A 97 -9.75 8.22 18.10
CA ASP A 97 -9.46 8.42 19.52
C ASP A 97 -7.94 8.25 19.74
N PRO A 98 -7.23 9.27 20.25
CA PRO A 98 -7.72 10.60 20.64
C PRO A 98 -8.20 11.43 19.44
N GLU A 99 -9.05 12.43 19.71
CA GLU A 99 -9.45 13.41 18.70
C GLU A 99 -8.20 14.11 18.13
N PRO A 100 -8.04 14.18 16.79
CA PRO A 100 -6.93 14.89 16.17
C PRO A 100 -6.91 16.38 16.50
N LEU A 101 -5.74 17.01 16.33
CA LEU A 101 -5.64 18.47 16.40
C LEU A 101 -6.53 19.15 15.35
N PRO A 102 -7.02 20.38 15.60
CA PRO A 102 -8.02 21.04 14.74
C PRO A 102 -7.69 21.08 13.25
N TYR A 103 -6.42 21.21 12.86
CA TYR A 103 -6.01 21.28 11.44
C TYR A 103 -6.18 19.95 10.67
N LEU A 104 -6.47 18.85 11.37
CA LEU A 104 -6.75 17.53 10.80
C LEU A 104 -8.23 17.15 10.90
N LEU A 105 -9.07 17.98 11.53
CA LEU A 105 -10.49 17.68 11.70
C LEU A 105 -11.26 18.02 10.44
N HIS A 106 -12.04 17.05 9.94
CA HIS A 106 -13.02 17.29 8.88
C HIS A 106 -14.23 16.37 9.08
N SER A 107 -15.43 16.88 8.78
CA SER A 107 -16.69 16.17 9.04
C SER A 107 -17.25 15.47 7.81
N ASP A 108 -16.80 15.83 6.61
CA ASP A 108 -17.25 15.21 5.38
C ASP A 108 -16.65 13.80 5.21
N PRO A 109 -17.46 12.81 4.78
CA PRO A 109 -16.98 11.47 4.43
C PRO A 109 -15.91 11.53 3.34
N TYR A 110 -14.77 10.86 3.56
CA TYR A 110 -13.68 10.77 2.59
C TYR A 110 -12.88 9.46 2.70
N THR A 111 -13.58 8.40 3.09
CA THR A 111 -13.07 7.02 3.14
C THR A 111 -13.83 6.21 2.09
N PHE A 112 -13.17 5.31 1.35
CA PHE A 112 -13.74 4.71 0.13
C PHE A 112 -13.85 3.19 0.17
N ASN A 113 -15.03 2.66 -0.19
CA ASN A 113 -15.31 1.23 -0.25
C ASN A 113 -14.68 0.56 -1.48
N ILE A 114 -13.45 0.07 -1.31
CA ILE A 114 -12.63 -0.53 -2.36
C ILE A 114 -12.22 -1.93 -1.91
N ASN A 115 -12.70 -2.96 -2.60
CA ASN A 115 -12.27 -4.32 -2.38
C ASN A 115 -10.87 -4.50 -2.98
N LEU A 116 -9.93 -5.01 -2.18
CA LEU A 116 -8.55 -5.27 -2.60
C LEU A 116 -8.24 -6.77 -2.58
N PHE A 117 -7.32 -7.21 -3.42
CA PHE A 117 -6.91 -8.60 -3.52
C PHE A 117 -5.43 -8.67 -3.92
N VAL A 118 -4.71 -9.61 -3.33
CA VAL A 118 -3.35 -9.94 -3.71
C VAL A 118 -3.34 -11.40 -4.17
N SER A 119 -2.67 -11.70 -5.26
CA SER A 119 -2.40 -13.08 -5.64
C SER A 119 -0.91 -13.29 -5.83
N ILE A 120 -0.44 -14.47 -5.43
CA ILE A 120 0.95 -14.89 -5.60
C ILE A 120 0.94 -16.18 -6.40
N LYS A 121 1.65 -16.15 -7.52
CA LYS A 121 1.84 -17.29 -8.40
C LYS A 121 3.29 -17.75 -8.32
N GLY A 122 3.49 -19.00 -7.91
CA GLY A 122 4.80 -19.63 -7.78
C GLY A 122 5.47 -20.00 -9.11
N THR A 123 6.72 -20.45 -9.03
CA THR A 123 7.58 -20.81 -10.18
C THR A 123 7.24 -22.13 -10.86
N TYR A 124 6.70 -23.12 -10.12
CA TYR A 124 6.57 -24.52 -10.60
C TYR A 124 5.16 -24.94 -11.03
N GLY A 125 4.39 -24.02 -11.63
CA GLY A 125 3.42 -24.40 -12.65
C GLY A 125 2.04 -23.76 -12.55
N LEU A 126 1.32 -23.92 -13.66
CA LEU A 126 -0.05 -23.51 -13.99
C LEU A 126 -1.15 -24.02 -13.02
N ARG A 127 -0.83 -24.41 -11.78
CA ARG A 127 -1.74 -25.10 -10.83
C ARG A 127 -1.74 -24.56 -9.40
N GLY A 128 -0.84 -23.64 -9.04
CA GLY A 128 -0.82 -22.98 -7.73
C GLY A 128 -0.98 -21.48 -7.87
N THR A 129 -2.22 -21.00 -7.89
CA THR A 129 -2.53 -19.60 -7.63
C THR A 129 -3.16 -19.54 -6.26
N ALA A 130 -2.46 -18.99 -5.26
CA ALA A 130 -3.16 -18.50 -4.09
C ALA A 130 -3.62 -17.08 -4.38
N THR A 131 -4.93 -16.92 -4.39
CA THR A 131 -5.53 -15.62 -4.15
C THR A 131 -5.51 -15.41 -2.64
N LEU A 132 -4.55 -14.63 -2.17
CA LEU A 132 -4.58 -14.07 -0.82
C LEU A 132 -5.60 -12.93 -0.84
N THR A 133 -6.83 -13.27 -0.49
CA THR A 133 -7.92 -12.31 -0.46
C THR A 133 -7.78 -11.39 0.74
N CYS A 134 -7.10 -10.26 0.53
CA CYS A 134 -7.09 -9.16 1.47
C CYS A 134 -8.30 -8.26 1.24
N LEU A 135 -9.50 -8.71 1.65
CA LEU A 135 -10.70 -7.86 1.67
C LEU A 135 -10.50 -6.73 2.67
N VAL A 136 -9.98 -5.60 2.18
CA VAL A 136 -9.92 -4.37 2.94
C VAL A 136 -11.27 -3.70 2.80
N PHE A 137 -11.99 -3.60 3.92
CA PHE A 137 -13.05 -2.63 4.01
C PHE A 137 -12.44 -1.27 4.42
N PRO A 138 -12.97 -0.15 3.89
CA PRO A 138 -12.50 1.22 4.14
C PRO A 138 -12.24 1.60 5.60
N GLN A 139 -12.89 0.90 6.54
CA GLN A 139 -12.85 1.22 7.97
C GLN A 139 -11.46 1.06 8.61
N TYR A 140 -10.46 0.54 7.89
CA TYR A 140 -9.16 0.22 8.46
C TYR A 140 -8.06 1.26 8.20
N MET A 141 -8.27 2.18 7.24
CA MET A 141 -7.37 3.33 7.09
C MET A 141 -7.75 4.42 8.10
N TYR A 142 -7.00 4.47 9.21
CA TYR A 142 -7.28 5.37 10.32
C TYR A 142 -7.16 6.87 9.97
N TRP A 143 -6.31 7.21 8.99
CA TRP A 143 -6.11 8.57 8.50
C TRP A 143 -6.61 8.68 7.06
N THR A 144 -7.44 9.69 6.78
CA THR A 144 -7.98 9.92 5.42
C THR A 144 -6.94 10.56 4.51
N MET A 145 -7.14 10.51 3.19
CA MET A 145 -6.26 11.19 2.22
C MET A 145 -6.25 12.71 2.43
N LYS A 146 -7.38 13.30 2.88
CA LYS A 146 -7.44 14.73 3.23
C LYS A 146 -6.49 15.06 4.37
N GLN A 147 -6.48 14.23 5.41
CA GLN A 147 -5.59 14.39 6.56
C GLN A 147 -4.13 14.17 6.18
N GLN A 148 -3.83 13.14 5.37
CA GLN A 148 -2.48 12.89 4.88
C GLN A 148 -1.92 14.09 4.12
N LEU A 149 -2.68 14.67 3.19
CA LEU A 149 -2.24 15.82 2.41
C LEU A 149 -2.14 17.11 3.24
N ALA A 150 -3.10 17.35 4.13
CA ALA A 150 -3.06 18.48 5.06
C ALA A 150 -1.83 18.39 5.97
N HIS A 151 -1.54 17.20 6.52
CA HIS A 151 -0.36 16.98 7.34
C HIS A 151 0.94 17.13 6.56
N HIS A 152 1.00 16.62 5.33
CA HIS A 152 2.18 16.74 4.46
C HIS A 152 2.55 18.21 4.22
N THR A 153 1.54 19.07 4.05
CA THR A 153 1.76 20.48 3.68
C THR A 153 1.73 21.46 4.86
N VAL A 154 1.44 21.00 6.09
CA VAL A 154 1.29 21.88 7.27
C VAL A 154 2.55 22.69 7.60
N ASN A 155 3.72 22.17 7.26
CA ASN A 155 5.01 22.83 7.46
C ASN A 155 5.40 23.77 6.30
N GLY A 156 4.52 23.95 5.31
CA GLY A 156 4.78 24.71 4.09
C GLY A 156 5.43 23.90 2.97
N CYS A 157 5.57 22.58 3.09
CA CYS A 157 6.00 21.72 1.97
C CYS A 157 5.08 21.95 0.77
N ASN A 158 5.68 22.16 -0.40
CA ASN A 158 4.94 22.27 -1.65
C ASN A 158 4.79 20.89 -2.30
N VAL A 159 3.55 20.46 -2.48
CA VAL A 159 3.20 19.39 -3.41
C VAL A 159 2.98 19.96 -4.80
N ARG A 160 3.19 19.13 -5.82
CA ARG A 160 3.11 19.48 -7.24
C ARG A 160 2.21 18.49 -7.98
N PRO A 161 1.65 18.90 -9.13
CA PRO A 161 0.93 17.98 -10.01
C PRO A 161 1.77 16.76 -10.34
N GLY A 162 1.20 15.58 -10.09
CA GLY A 162 1.87 14.30 -10.32
C GLY A 162 2.68 13.76 -9.13
N ASP A 163 2.80 14.50 -8.02
CA ASP A 163 3.31 13.91 -6.77
C ASP A 163 2.35 12.79 -6.32
N LEU A 164 2.91 11.71 -5.78
CA LEU A 164 2.19 10.49 -5.41
C LEU A 164 2.32 10.27 -3.90
N LEU A 165 1.19 10.23 -3.20
CA LEU A 165 1.13 9.97 -1.76
C LEU A 165 0.45 8.62 -1.54
N ALA A 166 1.17 7.70 -0.90
CA ALA A 166 0.71 6.34 -0.66
C ALA A 166 0.12 6.17 0.74
N SER A 167 -0.76 5.19 0.90
CA SER A 167 -1.53 4.96 2.11
C SER A 167 -0.68 4.47 3.28
N GLY A 168 0.46 3.83 3.01
CA GLY A 168 1.03 2.84 3.91
C GLY A 168 0.33 1.48 3.74
N THR A 169 0.98 0.41 4.21
CA THR A 169 0.46 -0.96 4.10
C THR A 169 -0.95 -1.05 4.68
N ILE A 170 -1.88 -1.53 3.87
CA ILE A 170 -3.29 -1.65 4.22
C ILE A 170 -3.55 -3.03 4.82
N SER A 171 -3.84 -3.06 6.12
CA SER A 171 -4.18 -4.27 6.86
C SER A 171 -5.50 -4.12 7.61
N GLY A 172 -6.36 -5.14 7.49
CA GLY A 172 -7.56 -5.28 8.30
C GLY A 172 -7.32 -6.04 9.61
N PRO A 173 -8.37 -6.21 10.44
CA PRO A 173 -8.28 -6.80 11.77
C PRO A 173 -8.20 -8.33 11.73
N GLU A 174 -8.58 -8.96 10.63
CA GLU A 174 -8.57 -10.41 10.48
C GLU A 174 -7.25 -10.85 9.82
N PRO A 175 -6.63 -11.96 10.24
CA PRO A 175 -5.35 -12.39 9.67
C PRO A 175 -5.32 -12.56 8.15
N LYS A 176 -6.45 -12.90 7.52
CA LYS A 176 -6.57 -13.02 6.06
C LYS A 176 -6.55 -11.66 5.33
N SER A 177 -6.73 -10.56 6.05
CA SER A 177 -6.72 -9.20 5.50
C SER A 177 -5.47 -8.40 5.87
N PHE A 178 -4.36 -9.07 6.22
CA PHE A 178 -3.07 -8.42 6.37
C PHE A 178 -2.42 -8.11 5.02
N GLY A 179 -1.81 -6.92 4.91
CA GLY A 179 -1.30 -6.36 3.65
C GLY A 179 0.14 -6.74 3.28
N SER A 180 0.82 -7.53 4.11
CA SER A 180 2.20 -7.99 3.85
C SER A 180 2.41 -9.47 4.19
N LEU A 181 3.42 -10.10 3.59
CA LEU A 181 3.83 -11.45 3.98
C LEU A 181 4.47 -11.45 5.37
N LEU A 182 5.11 -10.35 5.78
CA LEU A 182 5.61 -10.18 7.15
C LEU A 182 4.50 -10.41 8.19
N GLU A 183 3.33 -9.83 7.96
CA GLU A 183 2.17 -9.98 8.85
C GLU A 183 1.50 -11.35 8.67
N LEU A 184 1.22 -11.77 7.43
CA LEU A 184 0.56 -13.04 7.11
C LEU A 184 1.33 -14.26 7.63
N SER A 185 2.66 -14.24 7.48
CA SER A 185 3.56 -15.29 7.97
C SER A 185 3.95 -15.12 9.44
N TRP A 186 3.52 -14.04 10.09
CA TRP A 186 3.92 -13.69 11.46
C TRP A 186 5.44 -13.72 11.65
N ARG A 187 6.16 -12.92 10.83
CA ARG A 187 7.62 -12.89 10.75
C ARG A 187 8.23 -14.25 10.43
N GLY A 188 7.59 -15.01 9.54
CA GLY A 188 8.02 -16.32 9.08
C GLY A 188 7.80 -17.47 10.04
N SER A 189 7.06 -17.29 11.15
CA SER A 189 6.71 -18.38 12.06
C SER A 189 5.50 -19.20 11.60
N LYS A 190 4.72 -18.68 10.65
CA LYS A 190 3.57 -19.33 10.02
C LYS A 190 3.79 -19.46 8.52
N MET A 191 3.40 -20.61 7.97
CA MET A 191 3.45 -20.86 6.54
C MET A 191 2.17 -20.34 5.88
N ILE A 192 2.33 -19.62 4.78
CA ILE A 192 1.26 -19.19 3.89
C ILE A 192 1.09 -20.27 2.83
N ASP A 193 -0.10 -20.85 2.73
CA ASP A 193 -0.42 -21.84 1.69
C ASP A 193 -0.67 -21.15 0.36
N LEU A 194 0.11 -21.53 -0.67
CA LEU A 194 -0.07 -21.03 -2.03
C LEU A 194 -0.95 -21.95 -2.91
N GLY A 195 -1.43 -23.07 -2.37
CA GLY A 195 -2.08 -24.14 -3.10
C GLY A 195 -1.09 -25.06 -3.81
N GLY A 196 -1.57 -26.24 -4.23
CA GLY A 196 -0.72 -27.22 -4.94
C GLY A 196 0.44 -27.80 -4.11
N GLY A 197 0.39 -27.67 -2.78
CA GLY A 197 1.46 -28.10 -1.87
C GLY A 197 2.60 -27.09 -1.73
N GLU A 198 2.51 -25.91 -2.37
CA GLU A 198 3.47 -24.84 -2.20
C GLU A 198 3.16 -23.96 -0.99
N THR A 199 4.20 -23.49 -0.32
CA THR A 199 4.06 -22.55 0.80
C THR A 199 5.09 -21.42 0.72
N ARG A 200 4.81 -20.30 1.40
CA ARG A 200 5.73 -19.16 1.56
C ARG A 200 5.75 -18.65 2.99
N THR A 201 6.85 -17.98 3.31
CA THR A 201 6.94 -17.02 4.43
C THR A 201 7.26 -15.64 3.89
N PHE A 202 8.14 -15.58 2.90
CA PHE A 202 8.51 -14.43 2.08
C PHE A 202 8.56 -14.84 0.61
N LEU A 203 8.69 -13.87 -0.30
CA LEU A 203 8.79 -14.11 -1.74
C LEU A 203 10.05 -14.87 -2.12
N LYS A 204 9.97 -15.62 -3.21
CA LYS A 204 11.09 -16.32 -3.85
C LYS A 204 11.28 -15.85 -5.29
N ASP A 205 12.47 -16.10 -5.82
CA ASP A 205 12.76 -15.87 -7.23
C ASP A 205 11.71 -16.53 -8.14
N GLY A 206 11.23 -15.74 -9.09
CA GLY A 206 10.21 -16.10 -10.07
C GLY A 206 8.77 -16.10 -9.57
N ASP A 207 8.51 -15.82 -8.29
CA ASP A 207 7.16 -15.51 -7.82
C ASP A 207 6.63 -14.26 -8.54
N GLU A 208 5.38 -14.31 -8.98
CA GLU A 208 4.66 -13.19 -9.59
C GLU A 208 3.54 -12.75 -8.63
N VAL A 209 3.55 -11.46 -8.28
CA VAL A 209 2.51 -10.86 -7.44
C VAL A 209 1.61 -9.99 -8.30
N THR A 210 0.30 -10.13 -8.10
CA THR A 210 -0.71 -9.28 -8.71
C THR A 210 -1.63 -8.71 -7.64
N ILE A 211 -1.66 -7.38 -7.53
CA ILE A 211 -2.66 -6.63 -6.77
C ILE A 211 -3.78 -6.21 -7.72
N THR A 212 -5.02 -6.41 -7.30
CA THR A 212 -6.21 -5.91 -8.00
C THR A 212 -7.17 -5.28 -7.01
N GLY A 213 -7.97 -4.32 -7.48
CA GLY A 213 -9.00 -3.71 -6.67
C GLY A 213 -10.18 -3.20 -7.47
N PHE A 214 -11.35 -3.15 -6.82
CA PHE A 214 -12.55 -2.57 -7.39
C PHE A 214 -13.56 -2.11 -6.33
N CYS A 215 -14.31 -1.06 -6.68
CA CYS A 215 -15.57 -0.72 -6.02
C CYS A 215 -16.73 -1.51 -6.65
N GLU A 216 -17.65 -2.01 -5.82
CA GLU A 216 -18.83 -2.76 -6.27
C GLU A 216 -20.06 -1.85 -6.26
N GLY A 217 -20.66 -1.64 -7.43
CA GLY A 217 -21.92 -0.92 -7.60
C GLY A 217 -23.08 -1.87 -7.94
N LEU A 218 -24.28 -1.33 -8.12
CA LEU A 218 -25.44 -2.13 -8.49
C LEU A 218 -25.37 -2.53 -9.98
N GLY A 219 -24.78 -3.70 -10.25
CA GLY A 219 -24.64 -4.25 -11.60
C GLY A 219 -23.44 -3.71 -12.40
N TYR A 220 -22.50 -3.03 -11.74
CA TYR A 220 -21.27 -2.52 -12.34
C TYR A 220 -20.12 -2.48 -11.33
N ARG A 221 -18.88 -2.30 -11.83
CA ARG A 221 -17.69 -2.10 -11.01
C ARG A 221 -16.88 -0.92 -11.50
N VAL A 222 -16.20 -0.23 -10.58
CA VAL A 222 -15.11 0.69 -10.88
C VAL A 222 -13.81 0.00 -10.49
N GLY A 223 -13.08 -0.50 -11.48
CA GLY A 223 -11.86 -1.29 -11.29
C GLY A 223 -10.60 -0.49 -11.58
N PHE A 224 -9.50 -0.86 -10.93
CA PHE A 224 -8.20 -0.18 -11.05
C PHE A 224 -7.25 -0.84 -12.08
N GLY A 225 -7.67 -1.96 -12.69
CA GLY A 225 -6.75 -2.84 -13.41
C GLY A 225 -5.74 -3.50 -12.47
N PRO A 226 -4.70 -4.15 -13.00
CA PRO A 226 -3.73 -4.87 -12.19
C PRO A 226 -2.47 -4.04 -11.88
N CYS A 227 -1.91 -4.24 -10.69
CA CYS A 227 -0.55 -3.83 -10.31
C CYS A 227 0.28 -5.10 -10.13
N MET A 228 1.20 -5.36 -11.08
CA MET A 228 1.89 -6.67 -11.18
C MET A 228 3.39 -6.51 -11.21
N GLY A 229 4.09 -7.47 -10.59
CA GLY A 229 5.54 -7.62 -10.74
C GLY A 229 5.99 -9.03 -10.48
N LYS A 230 7.07 -9.43 -11.16
CA LYS A 230 7.70 -10.73 -11.01
C LYS A 230 9.09 -10.58 -10.43
N ILE A 231 9.41 -11.37 -9.42
CA ILE A 231 10.72 -11.36 -8.78
C ILE A 231 11.74 -12.02 -9.69
N LEU A 232 12.82 -11.32 -9.98
CA LEU A 232 13.98 -11.87 -10.68
C LEU A 232 15.05 -12.26 -9.67
N PRO A 233 15.88 -13.28 -9.98
CA PRO A 233 17.03 -13.58 -9.16
C PRO A 233 17.92 -12.36 -8.96
N ALA A 234 18.45 -12.23 -7.74
CA ALA A 234 19.50 -11.26 -7.47
C ALA A 234 20.72 -11.51 -8.39
N LEU A 235 21.47 -10.46 -8.68
CA LEU A 235 22.69 -10.58 -9.48
C LEU A 235 23.68 -11.53 -8.80
N GLN A 236 24.25 -12.46 -9.58
CA GLN A 236 25.35 -13.30 -9.12
C GLN A 236 26.59 -12.42 -8.89
N GLN A 237 27.23 -12.59 -7.74
CA GLN A 237 28.50 -11.96 -7.40
C GLN A 237 29.67 -12.82 -7.86
#